data_AF-A0A956RKP4-F1
#
_entry.id   AF-A0A956RKP4-F1
#
_cell.length_a   1.000
_cell.length_b   1.000
_cell.length_c   1.000
_cell.angle_alpha   90.00
_cell.angle_beta   90.00
_cell.angle_gamma   90.00
#
_symmetry.space_group_name_H-M   'P 1'
#
loop_
_entity.id
_entity.type
_entity.pdbx_description
1 polymer ?
#
loop_
_entity_poly.entity_id
_entity_poly.type
_entity_poly.pdbx_seq_one_letter_code
_entity_poly.pdbx_strand_id
1 'polypeptide(L)'
;MFSAATRFTAAAAALLCLAGCGTDPTLSPVPTIGEWQLLDVAGAPLPATILDRVVPTEQGPFELKIIVVGGTLTLAEDRGYEQRMILQVLVNGQPQPEVRYFDRGTWSDGGGTLALASTFINGRVTSGSRTATRVTLQQELTGEDDTEPLGYRFGQ
;
A
#
# COMPACT_ATOMS: atom_id res chain seq x y z
N MET A 1 62.42 30.87 -25.42
CA MET A 1 61.09 31.42 -25.77
C MET A 1 60.46 31.95 -24.49
N PHE A 2 60.41 33.26 -24.30
CA PHE A 2 59.79 33.94 -23.16
C PHE A 2 58.80 34.99 -23.69
N SER A 3 57.53 34.91 -23.27
CA SER A 3 56.46 35.92 -23.34
C SER A 3 55.14 35.18 -23.11
N ALA A 4 54.10 35.68 -22.43
CA ALA A 4 53.89 36.92 -21.69
C ALA A 4 52.67 36.68 -20.77
N ALA A 5 52.62 37.45 -19.69
CA ALA A 5 51.53 37.47 -18.72
C ALA A 5 50.16 37.84 -19.35
N THR A 6 49.07 37.32 -18.81
CA THR A 6 47.74 37.93 -18.98
C THR A 6 46.98 37.89 -17.67
N ARG A 7 46.44 39.05 -17.33
CA ARG A 7 45.95 39.47 -16.02
C ARG A 7 44.54 38.95 -15.74
N PHE A 8 44.30 38.68 -14.46
CA PHE A 8 42.97 38.59 -13.84
C PHE A 8 42.13 39.82 -14.17
N THR A 9 40.89 39.60 -14.61
CA THR A 9 39.80 40.59 -14.47
C THR A 9 38.58 39.84 -13.95
N ALA A 10 38.19 40.14 -12.71
CA ALA A 10 36.95 39.70 -12.10
C ALA A 10 35.80 40.56 -12.65
N ALA A 11 34.70 39.91 -13.03
CA ALA A 11 33.43 40.59 -13.27
C ALA A 11 32.34 39.86 -12.47
N ALA A 12 31.83 40.55 -11.45
CA ALA A 12 30.67 40.15 -10.68
C ALA A 12 29.42 40.18 -11.58
N ALA A 13 28.73 39.05 -11.70
CA ALA A 13 27.40 38.99 -12.30
C ALA A 13 26.37 38.83 -11.18
N ALA A 14 25.54 39.86 -11.03
CA ALA A 14 24.50 39.97 -10.04
C ALA A 14 23.43 38.90 -10.19
N LEU A 15 22.99 38.35 -9.06
CA LEU A 15 21.78 37.55 -8.92
C LEU A 15 20.56 38.34 -9.40
N LEU A 16 19.85 37.83 -10.41
CA LEU A 16 18.48 38.18 -10.73
C LEU A 16 17.56 37.09 -10.17
N CYS A 17 17.08 37.30 -8.95
CA CYS A 17 15.93 36.58 -8.41
C CYS A 17 14.65 37.15 -9.05
N LEU A 18 14.19 36.53 -10.14
CA LEU A 18 12.83 36.72 -10.63
C LEU A 18 11.90 35.77 -9.87
N ALA A 19 11.13 36.35 -8.96
CA ALA A 19 9.98 35.73 -8.33
C ALA A 19 8.75 35.81 -9.26
N GLY A 20 7.89 34.79 -9.18
CA GLY A 20 6.48 34.82 -9.62
C GLY A 20 6.22 34.16 -10.98
N CYS A 21 5.32 33.18 -11.14
CA CYS A 21 4.32 32.59 -10.25
C CYS A 21 4.35 31.08 -10.44
N GLY A 22 4.71 30.33 -9.39
CA GLY A 22 4.31 28.94 -9.32
C GLY A 22 2.81 28.94 -9.08
N THR A 23 2.00 28.73 -10.13
CA THR A 23 0.66 28.19 -9.93
C THR A 23 0.88 26.81 -9.37
N ASP A 24 0.90 26.71 -8.03
CA ASP A 24 0.69 25.44 -7.35
C ASP A 24 -0.54 24.83 -8.00
N PRO A 25 -0.46 23.67 -8.66
CA PRO A 25 -1.66 22.95 -8.98
C PRO A 25 -2.26 22.61 -7.62
N THR A 26 -3.22 23.41 -7.17
CA THR A 26 -4.17 23.00 -6.14
C THR A 26 -4.84 21.76 -6.69
N LEU A 27 -4.22 20.61 -6.42
CA LEU A 27 -4.80 19.30 -6.61
C LEU A 27 -6.08 19.34 -5.81
N SER A 28 -7.19 19.53 -6.53
CA SER A 28 -8.51 19.40 -5.95
C SER A 28 -8.54 18.01 -5.34
N PRO A 29 -8.64 17.87 -4.00
CA PRO A 29 -8.57 16.57 -3.38
C PRO A 29 -9.84 15.85 -3.78
N VAL A 30 -9.73 14.95 -4.77
CA VAL A 30 -10.78 13.96 -5.03
C VAL A 30 -11.08 13.32 -3.68
N PRO A 31 -12.34 13.38 -3.20
CA PRO A 31 -12.65 12.89 -1.88
C PRO A 31 -12.22 11.44 -1.80
N THR A 32 -11.24 11.23 -0.94
CA THR A 32 -10.59 9.95 -0.61
C THR A 32 -11.54 9.03 0.14
N ILE A 33 -12.81 9.39 0.21
CA ILE A 33 -13.78 8.90 1.17
C ILE A 33 -14.75 7.99 0.44
N GLY A 34 -15.15 6.93 1.12
CA GLY A 34 -16.10 5.96 0.58
C GLY A 34 -15.69 4.54 0.91
N GLU A 35 -16.23 3.62 0.12
CA GLU A 35 -15.96 2.20 0.19
C GLU A 35 -15.30 1.76 -1.13
N TRP A 36 -14.25 0.94 -1.06
CA TRP A 36 -13.59 0.31 -2.20
C TRP A 36 -13.69 -1.20 -2.07
N GLN A 37 -13.99 -1.87 -3.18
CA GLN A 37 -14.04 -3.32 -3.30
C GLN A 37 -12.68 -3.86 -3.75
N LEU A 38 -12.24 -4.96 -3.18
CA LEU A 38 -11.03 -5.66 -3.61
C LEU A 38 -11.22 -6.23 -5.03
N LEU A 39 -10.24 -6.01 -5.90
CA LEU A 39 -10.26 -6.42 -7.31
C LEU A 39 -9.31 -7.59 -7.58
N ASP A 40 -8.09 -7.53 -7.05
CA ASP A 40 -7.05 -8.54 -7.19
C ASP A 40 -6.04 -8.48 -6.05
N VAL A 41 -5.26 -9.56 -5.94
CA VAL A 41 -4.11 -9.66 -5.06
C VAL A 41 -2.90 -10.06 -5.89
N ALA A 42 -1.82 -9.28 -5.79
CA ALA A 42 -0.60 -9.43 -6.58
C ALA A 42 -0.87 -9.53 -8.11
N GLY A 43 -1.90 -8.83 -8.61
CA GLY A 43 -2.30 -8.87 -10.01
C GLY A 43 -3.16 -10.07 -10.42
N ALA A 44 -3.40 -11.03 -9.52
CA ALA A 44 -4.28 -12.18 -9.76
C ALA A 44 -5.74 -11.84 -9.38
N PRO A 45 -6.72 -12.02 -10.28
CA PRO A 45 -8.12 -11.74 -9.99
C PRO A 45 -8.65 -12.63 -8.86
N LEU A 46 -9.67 -12.16 -8.15
CA LEU A 46 -10.33 -12.95 -7.10
C LEU A 46 -11.13 -14.14 -7.70
N PRO A 47 -11.16 -15.30 -7.03
CA PRO A 47 -10.42 -15.65 -5.82
C PRO A 47 -8.91 -15.84 -6.10
N ALA A 48 -8.06 -15.32 -5.21
CA ALA A 48 -6.60 -15.29 -5.40
C ALA A 48 -5.87 -16.04 -4.28
N THR A 49 -5.02 -17.01 -4.63
CA THR A 49 -4.18 -17.73 -3.67
C THR A 49 -3.03 -16.83 -3.19
N ILE A 50 -2.93 -16.62 -1.88
CA ILE A 50 -1.87 -15.82 -1.26
C ILE A 50 -0.85 -16.66 -0.48
N LEU A 51 -1.20 -17.92 -0.19
CA LEU A 51 -0.30 -18.90 0.41
C LEU A 51 -0.65 -20.28 -0.15
N ASP A 52 0.36 -21.04 -0.55
CA ASP A 52 0.24 -22.44 -0.93
C ASP A 52 1.55 -23.15 -0.55
N ARG A 53 1.55 -23.93 0.53
CA ARG A 53 2.76 -24.60 1.01
C ARG A 53 2.45 -25.91 1.73
N VAL A 54 3.48 -26.74 1.86
CA VAL A 54 3.47 -27.92 2.71
C VAL A 54 4.11 -27.57 4.05
N VAL A 55 3.36 -27.73 5.14
CA VAL A 55 3.81 -27.46 6.51
C VAL A 55 4.26 -28.78 7.16
N PRO A 56 5.54 -28.93 7.55
CA PRO A 56 6.00 -30.11 8.27
C PRO A 56 5.52 -30.08 9.73
N THR A 57 5.05 -31.22 10.23
CA THR A 57 4.70 -31.42 11.66
C THR A 57 5.20 -32.76 12.17
N GLU A 58 5.21 -32.97 13.49
CA GLU A 58 5.58 -34.24 14.12
C GLU A 58 4.67 -35.41 13.69
N GLN A 59 3.41 -35.10 13.35
CA GLN A 59 2.38 -36.05 12.92
C GLN A 59 2.43 -36.32 11.41
N GLY A 60 3.31 -35.64 10.67
CA GLY A 60 3.42 -35.69 9.21
C GLY A 60 3.14 -34.34 8.54
N PRO A 61 3.55 -34.14 7.28
CA PRO A 61 3.30 -32.90 6.56
C PRO A 61 1.81 -32.74 6.20
N PHE A 62 1.34 -31.49 6.12
CA PHE A 62 0.04 -31.17 5.55
C PHE A 62 0.13 -30.00 4.55
N GLU A 63 -0.75 -29.96 3.55
CA GLU A 63 -0.88 -28.83 2.62
C GLU A 63 -1.74 -27.73 3.26
N LEU A 64 -1.20 -26.51 3.31
CA LEU A 64 -1.90 -25.30 3.72
C LEU A 64 -2.05 -24.36 2.53
N LYS A 65 -3.29 -23.97 2.24
CA LYS A 65 -3.61 -23.01 1.18
C LYS A 65 -4.54 -21.91 1.71
N ILE A 66 -4.16 -20.66 1.50
CA ILE A 66 -4.96 -19.48 1.89
C ILE A 66 -5.33 -18.72 0.62
N ILE A 67 -6.63 -18.49 0.46
CA ILE A 67 -7.23 -17.87 -0.71
C ILE A 67 -8.00 -16.63 -0.26
N VAL A 68 -7.71 -15.49 -0.86
CA VAL A 68 -8.51 -14.27 -0.68
C VAL A 68 -9.67 -14.34 -1.65
N VAL A 69 -10.89 -14.30 -1.13
CA VAL A 69 -12.10 -14.41 -1.96
C VAL A 69 -12.83 -13.08 -2.13
N GLY A 70 -12.53 -12.09 -1.29
CA GLY A 70 -13.16 -10.79 -1.30
C GLY A 70 -12.60 -9.85 -0.25
N GLY A 71 -12.93 -8.58 -0.34
CA GLY A 71 -12.57 -7.61 0.69
C GLY A 71 -13.11 -6.21 0.40
N THR A 72 -13.20 -5.41 1.45
CA THR A 72 -13.59 -4.01 1.41
C THR A 72 -12.59 -3.16 2.17
N LEU A 73 -12.36 -1.95 1.69
CA LEU A 73 -11.70 -0.88 2.41
C LEU A 73 -12.70 0.28 2.53
N THR A 74 -12.77 0.93 3.68
CA THR A 74 -13.56 2.12 3.92
C THR A 74 -12.66 3.18 4.54
N LEU A 75 -12.72 4.42 4.05
CA LEU A 75 -11.96 5.57 4.49
C LEU A 75 -13.02 6.63 4.75
N ALA A 76 -13.12 7.08 5.99
CA ALA A 76 -14.11 8.01 6.48
C ALA A 76 -13.56 9.44 6.54
N GLU A 77 -14.47 10.43 6.53
CA GLU A 77 -14.14 11.86 6.54
C GLU A 77 -13.34 12.28 7.78
N ASP A 78 -13.60 11.62 8.92
CA ASP A 78 -12.95 11.84 10.21
C ASP A 78 -11.54 11.22 10.30
N ARG A 79 -10.98 10.78 9.17
CA ARG A 79 -9.72 10.03 9.06
C ARG A 79 -9.78 8.61 9.61
N GLY A 80 -10.95 8.07 9.96
CA GLY A 80 -11.10 6.66 10.28
C GLY A 80 -10.95 5.76 9.05
N TYR A 81 -10.36 4.58 9.18
CA TYR A 81 -10.48 3.51 8.19
C TYR A 81 -10.97 2.20 8.79
N GLU A 82 -11.57 1.39 7.93
CA GLU A 82 -11.91 0.02 8.20
C GLU A 82 -11.55 -0.85 7.00
N GLN A 83 -10.91 -1.99 7.24
CA GLN A 83 -10.58 -2.98 6.23
C GLN A 83 -11.18 -4.33 6.64
N ARG A 84 -11.84 -4.98 5.70
CA ARG A 84 -12.37 -6.35 5.86
C ARG A 84 -11.87 -7.20 4.71
N MET A 85 -11.35 -8.38 4.99
CA MET A 85 -11.01 -9.37 3.96
C MET A 85 -11.65 -10.70 4.30
N ILE A 86 -12.10 -11.40 3.27
CA ILE A 86 -12.66 -12.75 3.38
C ILE A 86 -11.60 -13.72 2.89
N LEU A 87 -11.20 -14.63 3.78
CA LEU A 87 -10.18 -15.63 3.53
C LEU A 87 -10.80 -17.02 3.60
N GLN A 88 -10.53 -17.82 2.58
CA GLN A 88 -10.78 -19.26 2.58
C GLN A 88 -9.47 -19.98 2.86
N VAL A 89 -9.48 -20.83 3.89
CA VAL A 89 -8.33 -21.67 4.26
C VAL A 89 -8.64 -23.12 3.89
N LEU A 90 -7.73 -23.78 3.20
CA LEU A 90 -7.79 -25.21 2.90
C LEU A 90 -6.63 -25.93 3.62
N VAL A 91 -6.94 -27.06 4.24
CA VAL A 91 -5.96 -27.97 4.86
C VAL A 91 -6.11 -29.33 4.18
N ASN A 92 -5.07 -29.80 3.51
CA ASN A 92 -5.12 -31.03 2.68
C ASN A 92 -6.30 -31.01 1.68
N GLY A 93 -6.52 -29.85 1.05
CA GLY A 93 -7.64 -29.62 0.14
C GLY A 93 -9.03 -29.50 0.79
N GLN A 94 -9.14 -29.68 2.12
CA GLN A 94 -10.41 -29.58 2.84
C GLN A 94 -10.66 -28.15 3.35
N PRO A 95 -11.81 -27.54 3.05
CA PRO A 95 -12.13 -26.20 3.52
C PRO A 95 -12.26 -26.16 5.03
N GLN A 96 -11.63 -25.15 5.62
CA GLN A 96 -11.81 -24.77 7.03
C GLN A 96 -12.92 -23.72 7.13
N PRO A 97 -13.42 -23.43 8.35
CA PRO A 97 -14.33 -22.30 8.57
C PRO A 97 -13.78 -21.01 7.96
N GLU A 98 -14.66 -20.21 7.37
CA GLU A 98 -14.30 -18.92 6.76
C GLU A 98 -13.61 -18.03 7.79
N VAL A 99 -12.45 -17.47 7.41
CA VAL A 99 -11.69 -16.54 8.24
C VAL A 99 -11.92 -15.13 7.73
N ARG A 100 -12.32 -14.23 8.62
CA ARG A 100 -12.49 -12.81 8.31
C ARG A 100 -11.36 -12.03 8.93
N TYR A 101 -10.50 -11.48 8.09
CA TYR A 101 -9.52 -10.50 8.53
C TYR A 101 -10.22 -9.15 8.69
N PHE A 102 -9.96 -8.49 9.81
CA PHE A 102 -10.54 -7.20 10.16
C PHE A 102 -9.45 -6.30 10.73
N ASP A 103 -9.35 -5.09 10.21
CA ASP A 103 -8.47 -4.05 10.73
C ASP A 103 -9.15 -2.68 10.68
N ARG A 104 -8.77 -1.80 11.60
CA ARG A 104 -9.30 -0.43 11.68
C ARG A 104 -8.33 0.51 12.34
N GLY A 105 -8.45 1.80 12.04
CA GLY A 105 -7.64 2.82 12.68
C GLY A 105 -7.76 4.15 11.98
N THR A 106 -6.64 4.85 11.82
CA THR A 106 -6.61 6.16 11.17
C THR A 106 -5.83 6.11 9.87
N TRP A 107 -6.30 6.84 8.86
CA TRP A 107 -5.57 6.99 7.60
C TRP A 107 -5.03 8.40 7.42
N SER A 108 -3.88 8.49 6.77
CA SER A 108 -3.27 9.73 6.32
C SER A 108 -2.86 9.63 4.86
N ASP A 109 -2.77 10.77 4.19
CA ASP A 109 -2.30 10.83 2.82
C ASP A 109 -1.34 12.00 2.63
N GLY A 110 -0.26 11.73 1.90
CA GLY A 110 0.74 12.70 1.49
C GLY A 110 1.22 12.40 0.08
N GLY A 111 0.86 13.26 -0.88
CA GLY A 111 1.36 13.16 -2.26
C GLY A 111 0.96 11.88 -3.00
N GLY A 112 -0.23 11.32 -2.73
CA GLY A 112 -0.71 10.08 -3.36
C GLY A 112 -0.23 8.81 -2.66
N THR A 113 0.52 8.95 -1.56
CA THR A 113 0.87 7.86 -0.66
C THR A 113 -0.15 7.77 0.46
N LEU A 114 -0.86 6.65 0.53
CA LEU A 114 -1.80 6.34 1.60
C LEU A 114 -1.07 5.58 2.71
N ALA A 115 -1.28 5.99 3.96
CA ALA A 115 -0.84 5.22 5.13
C ALA A 115 -2.03 4.95 6.04
N LEU A 116 -2.16 3.70 6.49
CA LEU A 116 -3.19 3.19 7.38
C LEU A 116 -2.51 2.77 8.69
N ALA A 117 -2.71 3.54 9.75
CA ALA A 117 -2.18 3.25 11.08
C ALA A 117 -3.23 2.50 11.90
N SER A 118 -2.97 1.22 12.16
CA SER A 118 -3.90 0.35 12.87
C SER A 118 -4.03 0.74 14.34
N THR A 119 -5.26 0.69 14.83
CA THR A 119 -5.59 0.78 16.27
C THR A 119 -5.92 -0.59 16.86
N PHE A 120 -6.02 -1.62 16.02
CA PHE A 120 -6.39 -2.98 16.42
C PHE A 120 -5.18 -3.91 16.48
N ILE A 121 -4.18 -3.68 15.62
CA ILE A 121 -2.94 -4.44 15.52
C ILE A 121 -1.79 -3.52 15.93
N ASN A 122 -1.19 -3.80 17.10
CA ASN A 122 -0.20 -2.92 17.72
C ASN A 122 1.00 -2.66 16.79
N GLY A 123 1.32 -1.38 16.58
CA GLY A 123 2.48 -0.96 15.78
C GLY A 123 2.35 -1.17 14.26
N ARG A 124 1.21 -1.67 13.76
CA ARG A 124 1.01 -1.90 12.32
C ARG A 124 0.70 -0.59 11.59
N VAL A 125 1.53 -0.26 10.62
CA VAL A 125 1.25 0.75 9.60
C VAL A 125 1.30 0.08 8.23
N THR A 126 0.19 0.08 7.52
CA THR A 126 0.15 -0.33 6.11
C THR A 126 0.32 0.90 5.23
N SER A 127 1.25 0.86 4.29
CA SER A 127 1.39 1.89 3.26
C SER A 127 0.94 1.40 1.89
N GLY A 128 0.55 2.34 1.04
CA GLY A 128 0.07 2.08 -0.29
C GLY A 128 0.09 3.32 -1.17
N SER A 129 -0.38 3.15 -2.40
CA SER A 129 -0.64 4.26 -3.31
C SER A 129 -2.13 4.44 -3.51
N ARG A 130 -2.55 5.67 -3.83
CA ARG A 130 -3.94 6.00 -4.11
C ARG A 130 -4.08 6.91 -5.31
N THR A 131 -5.12 6.67 -6.09
CA THR A 131 -5.65 7.58 -7.12
C THR A 131 -7.14 7.83 -6.87
N ALA A 132 -7.79 8.61 -7.74
CA ALA A 132 -9.22 8.89 -7.66
C ALA A 132 -10.11 7.63 -7.62
N THR A 133 -9.69 6.55 -8.27
CA THR A 133 -10.54 5.34 -8.49
C THR A 133 -9.89 4.06 -7.99
N ARG A 134 -8.74 4.15 -7.32
CA ARG A 134 -7.94 2.99 -6.97
C ARG A 134 -7.12 3.20 -5.71
N VAL A 135 -7.09 2.17 -4.87
CA VAL A 135 -6.16 2.05 -3.75
C VAL A 135 -5.33 0.79 -3.96
N THR A 136 -4.02 0.86 -3.75
CA THR A 136 -3.15 -0.31 -3.72
C THR A 136 -2.43 -0.33 -2.38
N LEU A 137 -2.63 -1.37 -1.57
CA LEU A 137 -1.95 -1.55 -0.28
C LEU A 137 -0.89 -2.65 -0.40
N GLN A 138 0.25 -2.47 0.25
CA GLN A 138 1.25 -3.55 0.42
C GLN A 138 1.08 -4.14 1.82
N GLN A 139 0.67 -5.40 1.91
CA GLN A 139 0.30 -6.02 3.19
C GLN A 139 0.73 -7.48 3.28
N GLU A 140 1.01 -7.92 4.50
CA GLU A 140 1.16 -9.31 4.87
C GLU A 140 -0.12 -9.71 5.64
N LEU A 141 -0.81 -10.75 5.15
CA LEU A 141 -2.07 -11.26 5.70
C LEU A 141 -1.98 -12.74 6.09
N THR A 142 -0.82 -13.37 5.91
CA THR A 142 -0.63 -14.78 6.21
C THR A 142 -0.31 -15.03 7.69
N GLY A 143 0.12 -13.99 8.42
CA GLY A 143 0.60 -14.09 9.79
C GLY A 143 1.98 -14.75 9.89
N GLU A 144 2.72 -14.80 8.79
CA GLU A 144 3.99 -15.52 8.66
C GLU A 144 5.11 -14.52 8.44
N ASP A 145 6.08 -14.48 9.37
CA ASP A 145 7.18 -13.52 9.40
C ASP A 145 8.08 -13.57 8.14
N ASP A 146 8.05 -14.68 7.39
CA ASP A 146 8.92 -14.95 6.23
C ASP A 146 8.23 -14.70 4.87
N THR A 147 7.05 -14.07 4.85
CA THR A 147 6.33 -13.80 3.60
C THR A 147 6.50 -12.36 3.13
N GLU A 148 6.84 -12.20 1.84
CA GLU A 148 6.88 -10.88 1.20
C GLU A 148 5.48 -10.25 1.20
N PRO A 149 5.36 -8.95 1.51
CA PRO A 149 4.08 -8.24 1.38
C PRO A 149 3.51 -8.36 -0.03
N LEU A 150 2.21 -8.61 -0.12
CA LEU A 150 1.49 -8.67 -1.39
C LEU A 150 0.76 -7.34 -1.66
N GLY A 151 0.60 -7.03 -2.95
CA GLY A 151 -0.18 -5.88 -3.39
C GLY A 151 -1.67 -6.19 -3.45
N TYR A 152 -2.48 -5.49 -2.65
CA TYR A 152 -3.95 -5.61 -2.64
C TYR A 152 -4.55 -4.40 -3.34
N ARG A 153 -5.24 -4.62 -4.47
CA ARG A 153 -5.81 -3.55 -5.28
C ARG A 153 -7.31 -3.45 -5.06
N PHE A 154 -7.77 -2.27 -4.67
CA PHE A 154 -9.18 -1.94 -4.47
C PHE A 154 -9.65 -0.90 -5.50
N GLY A 155 -10.93 -0.96 -5.88
CA GLY A 155 -11.59 0.01 -6.75
C GLY A 155 -12.99 0.38 -6.26
N GLN A 156 -13.50 1.53 -6.70
CA GLN A 156 -14.88 1.95 -6.48
C GLN A 156 -15.79 1.49 -7.61
#